data_AF-A0A534IZL0-F1
#
_entry.id   AF-A0A534IZL0-F1
#
_cell.length_a   1.000
_cell.length_b   1.000
_cell.length_c   1.000
_cell.angle_alpha   90.00
_cell.angle_beta   90.00
_cell.angle_gamma   90.00
#
_symmetry.space_group_name_H-M   'P 1'
#
loop_
_entity.id
_entity.type
_entity.pdbx_description
1 polymer ?
#
loop_
_entity_poly.entity_id
_entity_poly.type
_entity_poly.pdbx_seq_one_letter_code
_entity_poly.pdbx_strand_id
1 'polypeptide(L)'
;MALERLRASLKGSPVVRFGDYEYFVHPITDGIPLGRPDVLDEVLTELARIGDWSRCDKIVTAESMGFPLAAGLSLRVGKPYVFIRKREYRLPGEVSLKQTTGYAKTDMFINNIHRGDRIVFVDDVISTGGTLFAIVKALRTIGAEITDVVIVFEKTREKKRMEAELGLKIKTLLRVDVVKGQLVERT
;
A
#
# COMPACT_ATOMS: atom_id res chain seq x y z
N MET A 1 13.27 -10.60 17.07
CA MET A 1 11.82 -10.38 17.32
C MET A 1 11.11 -10.03 16.02
N ALA A 2 9.78 -10.13 15.93
CA ALA A 2 9.06 -9.71 14.71
C ALA A 2 9.31 -8.22 14.41
N LEU A 3 9.55 -7.89 13.13
CA LEU A 3 9.82 -6.54 12.62
C LEU A 3 11.11 -5.88 13.15
N GLU A 4 12.07 -6.63 13.67
CA GLU A 4 13.32 -6.07 14.21
C GLU A 4 14.18 -5.41 13.12
N ARG A 5 14.30 -6.06 11.95
CA ARG A 5 15.08 -5.52 10.83
C ARG A 5 14.40 -4.31 10.22
N LEU A 6 13.07 -4.34 10.10
CA LEU A 6 12.28 -3.20 9.63
C LEU A 6 12.39 -1.99 10.58
N ARG A 7 12.37 -2.21 11.90
CA ARG A 7 12.59 -1.13 12.87
C ARG A 7 14.00 -0.57 12.77
N ALA A 8 15.00 -1.45 12.65
CA ALA A 8 16.39 -1.03 12.48
C ALA A 8 16.59 -0.22 11.19
N SER A 9 15.85 -0.53 10.11
CA SER A 9 15.96 0.17 8.83
C SER A 9 15.34 1.56 8.81
N LEU A 10 14.53 1.94 9.81
CA LEU A 10 14.07 3.33 9.97
C LEU A 10 15.25 4.29 10.19
N LYS A 11 16.28 3.82 10.90
CA LYS A 11 17.47 4.63 11.18
C LYS A 11 18.27 4.83 9.89
N GLY A 12 18.50 6.10 9.56
CA GLY A 12 19.26 6.48 8.36
C GLY A 12 18.40 6.62 7.10
N SER A 13 17.08 6.38 7.17
CA SER A 13 16.16 6.79 6.12
C SER A 13 16.23 8.30 5.90
N PRO A 14 16.55 8.76 4.67
CA PRO A 14 16.53 10.19 4.37
C PRO A 14 15.14 10.77 4.55
N VAL A 15 15.09 12.03 4.96
CA VAL A 15 13.86 12.82 4.95
C VAL A 15 14.08 13.98 4.00
N VAL A 16 13.19 14.09 3.01
CA VAL A 16 13.18 15.15 2.01
C VAL A 16 11.99 16.06 2.29
N ARG A 17 12.15 17.36 2.04
CA ARG A 17 11.10 18.35 2.28
C ARG A 17 10.57 18.88 0.95
N PHE A 18 9.26 18.81 0.77
CA PHE A 18 8.52 19.39 -0.35
C PHE A 18 7.63 20.51 0.18
N GLY A 19 8.14 21.76 0.16
CA GLY A 19 7.45 22.89 0.80
C GLY A 19 7.31 22.66 2.30
N ASP A 20 6.08 22.56 2.79
CA ASP A 20 5.79 22.30 4.21
C ASP A 20 5.61 20.82 4.56
N TYR A 21 5.77 19.94 3.57
CA TYR A 21 5.59 18.50 3.73
C TYR A 21 6.93 17.78 3.86
N GLU A 22 7.10 17.00 4.94
CA GLU A 22 8.24 16.09 5.11
C GLU A 22 7.89 14.69 4.57
N TYR A 23 8.69 14.22 3.63
CA TYR A 23 8.61 12.90 3.01
C TYR A 23 9.80 12.06 3.44
N PHE A 24 9.54 10.89 4.06
CA PHE A 24 10.62 9.96 4.34
C PHE A 24 10.86 9.09 3.11
N VAL A 25 12.12 8.76 2.87
CA VAL A 25 12.56 7.89 1.79
C VAL A 25 13.08 6.61 2.44
N HIS A 26 12.47 5.46 2.12
CA HIS A 26 12.82 4.19 2.75
C HIS A 26 13.02 3.09 1.70
N PRO A 27 14.00 2.17 1.87
CA PRO A 27 14.29 1.17 0.85
C PRO A 27 13.11 0.28 0.46
N ILE A 28 12.22 -0.03 1.42
CA ILE A 28 11.00 -0.84 1.19
C ILE A 28 9.92 -0.08 0.41
N THR A 29 9.86 1.24 0.53
CA THR A 29 8.87 2.08 -0.13
C THR A 29 9.41 2.55 -1.48
N ASP A 30 10.57 3.21 -1.48
CA ASP A 30 11.09 3.97 -2.62
C ASP A 30 12.15 3.23 -3.43
N GLY A 31 12.60 2.07 -2.96
CA GLY A 31 13.75 1.36 -3.54
C GLY A 31 15.10 2.05 -3.31
N ILE A 32 15.13 3.12 -2.51
CA ILE A 32 16.32 3.87 -2.11
C ILE A 32 16.26 4.28 -0.63
N PRO A 33 17.41 4.38 0.08
CA PRO A 33 18.73 3.82 -0.27
C PRO A 33 18.68 2.29 -0.48
N LEU A 34 19.83 1.63 -0.68
CA LEU A 34 19.91 0.20 -0.99
C LEU A 34 18.97 -0.67 -0.12
N GLY A 35 18.05 -1.37 -0.77
CA GLY A 35 17.16 -2.34 -0.13
C GLY A 35 17.89 -3.63 0.21
N ARG A 36 17.83 -4.04 1.49
CA ARG A 36 18.38 -5.32 1.92
C ARG A 36 17.33 -6.43 1.76
N PRO A 37 17.71 -7.59 1.21
CA PRO A 37 16.77 -8.68 0.97
C PRO A 37 16.18 -9.23 2.27
N ASP A 38 16.91 -9.23 3.38
CA ASP A 38 16.43 -9.73 4.67
C ASP A 38 15.41 -8.80 5.34
N VAL A 39 15.45 -7.50 5.06
CA VAL A 39 14.40 -6.55 5.49
C VAL A 39 13.13 -6.78 4.67
N LEU A 40 13.26 -6.93 3.35
CA LEU A 40 12.12 -7.22 2.48
C LEU A 40 11.47 -8.56 2.85
N ASP A 41 12.28 -9.59 3.12
CA ASP A 41 11.79 -10.90 3.52
C ASP A 41 11.02 -10.86 4.84
N GLU A 42 11.51 -10.09 5.82
CA GLU A 42 10.81 -9.87 7.08
C GLU A 42 9.48 -9.13 6.84
N VAL A 43 9.47 -8.06 6.05
CA VAL A 43 8.24 -7.33 5.69
C VAL A 43 7.22 -8.25 5.03
N LEU A 44 7.62 -9.03 4.03
CA LEU A 44 6.75 -9.95 3.31
C LEU A 44 6.21 -11.07 4.21
N THR A 45 7.04 -11.61 5.11
CA THR A 45 6.61 -12.59 6.12
C THR A 45 5.53 -12.01 7.01
N GLU A 46 5.74 -10.79 7.49
CA GLU A 46 4.87 -10.16 8.45
C GLU A 46 3.56 -9.68 7.81
N LEU A 47 3.60 -9.14 6.58
CA LEU A 47 2.41 -8.84 5.78
C LEU A 47 1.59 -10.12 5.52
N ALA A 48 2.24 -11.22 5.14
CA ALA A 48 1.58 -12.51 4.94
C ALA A 48 0.92 -13.01 6.25
N ARG A 49 1.54 -12.76 7.40
CA ARG A 49 1.02 -13.15 8.72
C ARG A 49 -0.20 -12.33 9.14
N ILE A 50 -0.22 -11.01 8.90
CA ILE A 50 -1.33 -10.15 9.32
C ILE A 50 -2.51 -10.15 8.34
N GLY A 51 -2.25 -10.45 7.07
CA GLY A 51 -3.28 -10.52 6.03
C GLY A 51 -4.18 -11.74 6.15
N ASP A 52 -5.46 -11.57 5.79
CA ASP A 52 -6.37 -12.68 5.56
C ASP A 52 -6.41 -13.03 4.06
N TRP A 53 -5.76 -14.13 3.72
CA TRP A 53 -5.62 -14.61 2.35
C TRP A 53 -6.63 -15.72 1.99
N SER A 54 -7.43 -16.16 2.95
CA SER A 54 -8.35 -17.30 2.79
C SER A 54 -9.42 -17.03 1.73
N ARG A 55 -9.88 -15.78 1.66
CA ARG A 55 -10.86 -15.29 0.70
C ARG A 55 -10.25 -14.45 -0.42
N CYS A 56 -8.92 -14.38 -0.53
CA CYS A 56 -8.25 -13.60 -1.58
C CYS A 56 -8.25 -14.35 -2.91
N ASP A 57 -8.81 -13.75 -3.95
CA ASP A 57 -8.68 -14.20 -5.34
C ASP A 57 -7.52 -13.49 -6.04
N LYS A 58 -7.31 -12.19 -5.75
CA LYS A 58 -6.26 -11.37 -6.36
C LYS A 58 -5.65 -10.39 -5.36
N ILE A 59 -4.33 -10.22 -5.42
CA ILE A 59 -3.62 -9.12 -4.75
C ILE A 59 -3.66 -7.90 -5.65
N VAL A 60 -4.06 -6.76 -5.10
CA VAL A 60 -4.05 -5.48 -5.83
C VAL A 60 -3.18 -4.47 -5.11
N THR A 61 -2.42 -3.71 -5.88
CA THR A 61 -1.62 -2.59 -5.38
C THR A 61 -1.51 -1.49 -6.44
N ALA A 62 -1.01 -0.32 -6.04
CA ALA A 62 -0.77 0.80 -6.94
C ALA A 62 0.72 1.00 -7.22
N GLU A 63 1.01 1.55 -8.40
CA GLU A 63 2.37 1.85 -8.78
C GLU A 63 2.99 2.98 -7.93
N SER A 64 4.31 3.02 -7.78
CA SER A 64 5.27 1.95 -8.13
C SER A 64 5.68 1.12 -6.91
N MET A 65 5.47 1.69 -5.72
CA MET A 65 6.11 1.26 -4.47
C MET A 65 5.54 -0.05 -3.93
N GLY A 66 4.27 -0.33 -4.23
CA GLY A 66 3.65 -1.60 -3.83
C GLY A 66 4.04 -2.80 -4.72
N PHE A 67 4.66 -2.59 -5.89
CA PHE A 67 4.95 -3.69 -6.83
C PHE A 67 5.85 -4.78 -6.24
N PRO A 68 6.99 -4.48 -5.57
CA PRO A 68 7.81 -5.50 -4.95
C PRO A 68 7.08 -6.26 -3.85
N LEU A 69 6.23 -5.55 -3.08
CA LEU A 69 5.43 -6.13 -2.00
C LEU A 69 4.40 -7.13 -2.54
N ALA A 70 3.62 -6.72 -3.54
CA ALA A 70 2.59 -7.57 -4.13
C ALA A 70 3.19 -8.78 -4.87
N ALA A 71 4.30 -8.59 -5.60
CA ALA A 71 5.01 -9.69 -6.25
C ALA A 71 5.57 -10.69 -5.24
N GLY A 72 6.23 -10.22 -4.18
CA GLY A 72 6.78 -11.08 -3.13
C GLY A 72 5.69 -11.80 -2.32
N LEU A 73 4.58 -11.12 -2.02
CA LEU A 73 3.44 -11.72 -1.33
C LEU A 73 2.73 -12.76 -2.18
N SER A 74 2.57 -12.50 -3.48
CA SER A 74 1.98 -13.44 -4.43
C SER A 74 2.69 -14.79 -4.39
N LEU A 75 4.02 -14.78 -4.43
CA LEU A 75 4.84 -15.99 -4.33
C LEU A 75 4.65 -16.68 -2.95
N ARG A 76 4.59 -15.90 -1.87
CA ARG A 76 4.45 -16.43 -0.49
C ARG A 76 3.08 -17.06 -0.21
N VAL A 77 2.01 -16.43 -0.68
CA VAL A 77 0.62 -16.81 -0.35
C VAL A 77 -0.09 -17.57 -1.47
N GLY A 78 0.57 -17.76 -2.62
CA GLY A 78 0.04 -18.51 -3.76
C GLY A 78 -1.15 -17.85 -4.43
N LYS A 79 -1.21 -16.51 -4.43
CA LYS A 79 -2.32 -15.73 -5.02
C LYS A 79 -1.84 -14.89 -6.20
N PRO A 80 -2.59 -14.80 -7.31
CA PRO A 80 -2.23 -13.93 -8.42
C PRO A 80 -2.31 -12.45 -8.02
N TYR A 81 -1.62 -11.58 -8.76
CA TYR A 81 -1.66 -10.13 -8.54
C TYR A 81 -2.03 -9.36 -9.81
N VAL A 82 -2.55 -8.15 -9.62
CA VAL A 82 -2.71 -7.14 -10.68
C VAL A 82 -2.43 -5.75 -10.14
N PHE A 83 -1.95 -4.87 -11.00
CA PHE A 83 -1.42 -3.57 -10.63
C PHE A 83 -2.25 -2.43 -11.20
N ILE A 84 -2.48 -1.43 -10.37
CA ILE A 84 -3.02 -0.12 -10.75
C ILE A 84 -1.86 0.75 -11.23
N ARG A 85 -2.02 1.41 -12.37
CA ARG A 85 -0.96 2.16 -13.07
C ARG A 85 -1.46 3.54 -13.49
N LYS A 86 -0.57 4.51 -13.68
CA LYS A 86 -0.95 5.80 -14.31
C LYS A 86 -0.99 5.71 -15.83
N ARG A 87 -0.30 4.73 -16.42
CA ARG A 87 -0.32 4.49 -17.87
C ARG A 87 -1.58 3.74 -18.26
N GLU A 88 -2.33 4.30 -19.20
CA GLU A 88 -3.42 3.64 -19.92
C GLU A 88 -2.86 2.71 -21.01
N TYR A 89 -3.38 1.50 -21.12
CA TYR A 89 -3.01 0.53 -22.17
C TYR A 89 -4.08 0.34 -23.25
N ARG A 90 -5.31 0.81 -23.03
CA ARG A 90 -6.45 0.69 -23.96
C ARG A 90 -6.78 -0.75 -24.32
N LEU A 91 -6.52 -1.67 -23.39
CA LEU A 91 -6.89 -3.08 -23.54
C LEU A 91 -8.34 -3.30 -23.08
N PRO A 92 -9.03 -4.32 -23.64
CA PRO A 92 -10.37 -4.69 -23.17
C PRO A 92 -10.41 -4.90 -21.65
N GLY A 93 -11.45 -4.37 -20.99
CA GLY A 93 -11.63 -4.49 -19.55
C GLY A 93 -10.75 -3.57 -18.69
N GLU A 94 -10.05 -2.60 -19.29
CA GLU A 94 -9.38 -1.54 -18.54
C GLU A 94 -10.40 -0.59 -17.90
N VAL A 95 -10.22 -0.28 -16.62
CA VAL A 95 -11.06 0.64 -15.87
C VAL A 95 -10.24 1.83 -15.42
N SER A 96 -10.72 3.03 -15.74
CA SER A 96 -10.14 4.28 -15.24
C SER A 96 -10.62 4.57 -13.81
N LEU A 97 -9.68 4.73 -12.89
CA LEU A 97 -9.88 5.16 -11.52
C LEU A 97 -9.45 6.62 -11.43
N LYS A 98 -10.41 7.53 -11.32
CA LYS A 98 -10.12 8.96 -11.20
C LYS A 98 -9.88 9.31 -9.73
N GLN A 99 -8.63 9.54 -9.36
CA GLN A 99 -8.30 10.13 -8.07
C GLN A 99 -8.42 11.65 -8.18
N THR A 100 -9.39 12.23 -7.50
CA THR A 100 -9.47 13.69 -7.35
C THR A 100 -8.89 14.05 -5.98
N THR A 101 -7.70 14.63 -5.97
CA THR A 101 -7.21 15.37 -4.80
C THR A 101 -7.52 16.85 -4.98
N GLY A 102 -7.54 17.63 -3.89
CA GLY A 102 -7.83 19.07 -3.95
C GLY A 102 -6.88 19.90 -4.84
N TYR A 103 -5.74 19.33 -5.24
CA TYR A 103 -4.71 20.02 -6.02
C TYR A 103 -4.36 19.33 -7.35
N ALA A 104 -4.81 18.08 -7.57
CA ALA A 104 -4.52 17.33 -8.79
C ALA A 104 -5.55 16.21 -9.04
N LYS A 105 -5.92 16.02 -10.31
CA LYS A 105 -6.56 14.78 -10.78
C LYS A 105 -5.47 13.86 -11.32
N THR A 106 -5.34 12.68 -10.73
CA THR A 106 -4.48 11.64 -11.28
C THR A 106 -5.38 10.55 -11.83
N ASP A 107 -5.26 10.30 -13.14
CA ASP A 107 -5.90 9.16 -13.76
C ASP A 107 -5.05 7.91 -13.49
N MET A 108 -5.69 6.90 -12.93
CA MET A 108 -5.13 5.57 -12.74
C MET A 108 -5.95 4.55 -13.51
N PHE A 109 -5.36 3.41 -13.83
CA PHE A 109 -5.94 2.39 -14.69
C PHE A 109 -5.66 1.01 -14.10
N ILE A 110 -6.63 0.11 -14.22
CA ILE A 110 -6.51 -1.29 -13.81
C ILE A 110 -7.25 -2.20 -14.79
N ASN A 111 -6.71 -3.39 -15.03
CA ASN A 111 -7.33 -4.45 -15.82
C ASN A 111 -7.60 -5.69 -14.95
N ASN A 112 -8.27 -6.69 -15.53
CA ASN A 112 -8.47 -8.01 -14.93
C ASN A 112 -9.16 -8.00 -13.55
N ILE A 113 -10.00 -7.00 -13.30
CA ILE A 113 -10.91 -6.95 -12.16
C ILE A 113 -12.34 -7.11 -12.65
N HIS A 114 -13.05 -8.05 -12.05
CA HIS A 114 -14.42 -8.39 -12.41
C HIS A 114 -15.33 -8.33 -11.18
N ARG A 115 -16.64 -8.22 -11.43
CA ARG A 115 -17.65 -8.30 -10.39
C ARG A 115 -17.50 -9.61 -9.60
N GLY A 116 -17.53 -9.52 -8.27
CA GLY A 116 -17.40 -10.67 -7.37
C GLY A 116 -15.96 -11.07 -7.05
N ASP A 117 -14.96 -10.47 -7.71
CA ASP A 117 -13.55 -10.70 -7.33
C ASP A 117 -13.30 -10.26 -5.89
N ARG A 118 -12.66 -11.12 -5.11
CA ARG A 118 -12.25 -10.81 -3.74
C ARG A 118 -10.78 -10.41 -3.71
N ILE A 119 -10.52 -9.21 -3.22
CA ILE A 119 -9.25 -8.52 -3.37
C ILE A 119 -8.64 -8.25 -2.00
N VAL A 120 -7.36 -8.59 -1.85
CA VAL A 120 -6.53 -8.03 -0.78
C VAL A 120 -5.73 -6.87 -1.35
N PHE A 121 -5.93 -5.67 -0.79
CA PHE A 121 -5.15 -4.51 -1.16
C PHE A 121 -3.86 -4.46 -0.34
N VAL A 122 -2.73 -4.32 -1.02
CA VAL A 122 -1.40 -4.19 -0.41
C VAL A 122 -0.83 -2.84 -0.77
N ASP A 123 -0.26 -2.13 0.21
CA ASP A 123 0.44 -0.87 -0.06
C ASP A 123 1.66 -0.69 0.83
N ASP A 124 2.49 0.27 0.48
CA ASP A 124 3.71 0.59 1.21
C ASP A 124 3.43 1.55 2.38
N VAL A 125 2.69 2.64 2.16
CA VAL A 125 2.42 3.67 3.18
C VAL A 125 0.97 4.17 3.16
N ILE A 126 0.32 4.21 4.33
CA ILE A 126 -0.93 4.93 4.53
C ILE A 126 -0.68 6.27 5.22
N SER A 127 -1.00 7.36 4.52
CA SER A 127 -0.88 8.75 5.00
C SER A 127 -2.26 9.42 5.07
N THR A 128 -2.63 10.22 4.08
CA THR A 128 -3.97 10.88 4.03
C THR A 128 -5.10 9.92 3.65
N GLY A 129 -4.78 8.73 3.14
CA GLY A 129 -5.75 7.73 2.69
C GLY A 129 -6.37 8.00 1.31
N GLY A 130 -6.10 9.15 0.69
CA GLY A 130 -6.72 9.54 -0.58
C GLY A 130 -6.56 8.50 -1.71
N THR A 131 -5.43 7.80 -1.76
CA THR A 131 -5.20 6.70 -2.72
C THR A 131 -6.08 5.50 -2.41
N LEU A 132 -6.06 5.02 -1.16
CA LEU A 132 -6.90 3.91 -0.71
C LEU A 132 -8.39 4.19 -0.96
N PHE A 133 -8.89 5.38 -0.63
CA PHE A 133 -10.28 5.76 -0.87
C PHE A 133 -10.66 5.72 -2.36
N ALA A 134 -9.83 6.29 -3.23
CA ALA A 134 -10.08 6.30 -4.66
C ALA A 134 -10.12 4.88 -5.23
N ILE A 135 -9.18 4.02 -4.79
CA ILE A 135 -9.08 2.62 -5.22
C ILE A 135 -10.28 1.83 -4.72
N VAL A 136 -10.60 1.87 -3.43
CA VAL A 136 -11.73 1.14 -2.84
C VAL A 136 -13.04 1.55 -3.51
N LYS A 137 -13.26 2.85 -3.72
CA LYS A 137 -14.46 3.34 -4.41
C LYS A 137 -14.56 2.77 -5.83
N ALA A 138 -13.46 2.78 -6.56
CA ALA A 138 -13.45 2.34 -7.94
C ALA A 138 -13.62 0.81 -8.07
N LEU A 139 -12.93 0.03 -7.23
CA LEU A 139 -13.10 -1.43 -7.17
C LEU A 139 -14.54 -1.83 -6.78
N ARG A 140 -15.14 -1.13 -5.80
CA ARG A 140 -16.56 -1.32 -5.44
C ARG A 140 -17.51 -0.97 -6.59
N THR A 141 -17.17 0.02 -7.41
CA THR A 141 -17.97 0.40 -8.59
C THR A 141 -17.96 -0.70 -9.65
N ILE A 142 -16.82 -1.38 -9.83
CA ILE A 142 -16.71 -2.58 -10.68
C ILE A 142 -17.52 -3.76 -10.10
N GLY A 143 -17.82 -3.73 -8.80
CA GLY A 143 -18.50 -4.79 -8.06
C GLY A 143 -17.55 -5.82 -7.46
N ALA A 144 -16.26 -5.48 -7.31
CA ALA A 144 -15.31 -6.30 -6.57
C ALA A 144 -15.41 -6.04 -5.05
N GLU A 145 -15.07 -7.05 -4.26
CA GLU A 145 -15.05 -7.01 -2.79
C GLU A 145 -13.60 -6.83 -2.32
N ILE A 146 -13.29 -5.74 -1.62
CA ILE A 146 -12.01 -5.63 -0.91
C ILE A 146 -12.18 -6.38 0.41
N THR A 147 -11.55 -7.54 0.55
CA THR A 147 -11.68 -8.40 1.73
C THR A 147 -10.70 -8.04 2.84
N ASP A 148 -9.55 -7.46 2.49
CA ASP A 148 -8.55 -7.04 3.48
C ASP A 148 -7.65 -5.93 2.92
N VAL A 149 -7.02 -5.18 3.84
CA VAL A 149 -6.05 -4.13 3.54
C VAL A 149 -4.83 -4.31 4.44
N VAL A 150 -3.67 -4.56 3.84
CA VAL A 150 -2.39 -4.72 4.57
C VAL A 150 -1.36 -3.73 4.04
N ILE A 151 -0.73 -2.99 4.95
CA ILE A 151 0.16 -1.88 4.60
C ILE A 151 1.43 -1.95 5.45
N VAL A 152 2.59 -1.59 4.89
CA VAL A 152 3.85 -1.62 5.66
C VAL A 152 3.85 -0.53 6.74
N PHE A 153 3.71 0.73 6.34
CA PHE A 153 3.84 1.88 7.23
C PHE A 153 2.53 2.66 7.42
N GLU A 154 2.21 2.96 8.67
CA GLU A 154 1.15 3.90 9.05
C GLU A 154 1.74 5.25 9.42
N LYS A 155 1.53 6.27 8.57
CA LYS A 155 1.92 7.67 8.83
C LYS A 155 0.68 8.56 8.92
N THR A 156 -0.25 8.20 9.80
CA THR A 156 -1.50 8.95 9.98
C THR A 156 -2.02 8.88 11.40
N ARG A 157 -2.85 9.86 11.76
CA ARG A 157 -3.65 9.87 13.00
C ARG A 157 -5.12 9.56 12.75
N GLU A 158 -5.52 9.47 11.50
CA GLU A 158 -6.91 9.38 11.09
C GLU A 158 -7.32 7.95 10.69
N LYS A 159 -6.47 6.95 10.94
CA LYS A 159 -6.75 5.55 10.53
C LYS A 159 -8.14 5.07 10.95
N LYS A 160 -8.53 5.27 12.21
CA LYS A 160 -9.86 4.87 12.70
C LYS A 160 -11.01 5.53 11.95
N ARG A 161 -10.87 6.81 11.58
CA ARG A 161 -11.85 7.53 10.75
C ARG A 161 -11.92 6.89 9.36
N MET A 162 -10.77 6.62 8.74
CA MET A 162 -10.71 5.97 7.43
C MET A 162 -11.35 4.57 7.46
N GLU A 163 -11.06 3.77 8.48
CA GLU A 163 -11.63 2.43 8.64
C GLU A 163 -13.17 2.49 8.77
N ALA A 164 -13.69 3.46 9.54
CA ALA A 164 -15.12 3.67 9.69
C ALA A 164 -15.79 4.12 8.39
N GLU A 165 -15.20 5.08 7.67
CA GLU A 165 -15.73 5.57 6.38
C GLU A 165 -15.67 4.50 5.29
N LEU A 166 -14.61 3.68 5.27
CA LEU A 166 -14.45 2.61 4.30
C LEU A 166 -15.26 1.36 4.66
N GLY A 167 -15.57 1.15 5.94
CA GLY A 167 -16.08 -0.13 6.44
C GLY A 167 -15.08 -1.26 6.27
N LEU A 168 -13.78 -0.96 6.38
CA LEU A 168 -12.67 -1.91 6.19
C LEU A 168 -11.64 -1.69 7.30
N LYS A 169 -11.06 -2.77 7.81
CA LYS A 169 -9.91 -2.68 8.72
C LYS A 169 -8.63 -2.43 7.92
N ILE A 170 -7.79 -1.52 8.38
CA ILE A 170 -6.49 -1.20 7.78
C ILE A 170 -5.41 -1.77 8.71
N LYS A 171 -4.80 -2.87 8.30
CA LYS A 171 -3.75 -3.54 9.06
C LYS A 171 -2.40 -3.02 8.64
N THR A 172 -1.59 -2.60 9.60
CA THR A 172 -0.29 -1.95 9.38
C THR A 172 0.81 -2.65 10.16
N LEU A 173 2.03 -2.73 9.63
CA LEU A 173 3.16 -3.36 10.34
C LEU A 173 3.77 -2.42 11.38
N LEU A 174 4.15 -1.20 10.95
CA LEU A 174 4.74 -0.20 11.83
C LEU A 174 4.04 1.13 11.68
N ARG A 175 3.75 1.77 12.81
CA ARG A 175 3.34 3.16 12.84
C ARG A 175 4.57 4.04 12.93
N VAL A 176 4.67 5.03 12.05
CA VAL A 176 5.85 5.87 11.90
C VAL A 176 5.47 7.34 11.77
N ASP A 177 6.43 8.20 12.05
CA ASP A 177 6.31 9.64 11.87
C ASP A 177 7.68 10.26 11.59
N VAL A 178 7.70 11.50 11.11
CA VAL A 178 8.92 12.28 11.01
C VAL A 178 9.02 13.22 12.20
N VAL A 179 10.11 13.13 12.95
CA VAL A 179 10.39 13.98 14.11
C VAL A 179 11.77 14.58 13.96
N LYS A 180 11.85 15.91 13.88
CA LYS A 180 13.12 16.65 13.73
C LYS A 180 13.95 16.12 12.54
N GLY A 181 13.29 15.87 11.40
CA GLY A 181 13.92 15.35 10.19
C GLY A 181 14.36 13.88 10.24
N GLN A 182 13.88 13.10 11.22
CA GLN A 182 14.17 11.68 11.34
C GLN A 182 12.90 10.83 11.30
N LEU A 183 12.93 9.74 10.55
CA LEU A 183 11.87 8.72 10.56
C LEU A 183 11.96 7.92 11.86
N VAL A 184 10.88 7.89 12.62
CA VAL A 184 10.80 7.20 13.92
C VAL A 184 9.54 6.35 14.01
N GLU A 185 9.61 5.25 14.77
CA GLU A 185 8.43 4.48 15.16
C GLU A 185 7.60 5.26 16.19
N ARG A 186 6.27 5.14 16.10
CA ARG A 186 5.32 5.66 17.07
C ARG A 186 4.61 4.49 17.74
N THR A 187 4.68 4.44 19.07
CA THR A 187 3.85 3.54 19.89
C THR A 187 2.42 4.05 20.01
#